data_AF-A0AAD5J4I3-F1
#
_entry.id   AF-A0AAD5J4I3-F1
#
_cell.length_a   1.000
_cell.length_b   1.000
_cell.length_c   1.000
_cell.angle_alpha   90.00
_cell.angle_beta   90.00
_cell.angle_gamma   90.00
#
_symmetry.space_group_name_H-M   'P 1'
#
loop_
_entity.id
_entity.type
_entity.pdbx_description
1 polymer ?
#
loop_
_entity_poly.entity_id
_entity_poly.type
_entity_poly.pdbx_seq_one_letter_code
_entity_poly.pdbx_strand_id
1 'polypeptide(L)'
;MNLNDMVTLLGAHTVGVAHCNFFQNRLSSPDDGSMDPALLNQLKRNCTSSNDNPTAFLDQKTASVFDNQFYKQIKLRRGILQIDQNLADDESTAAIVSRFASNPVTFQRSFANSMIKMGNLVANDGEVRQNCRAFN
;
A
#
# COMPACT_ATOMS: atom_id res chain seq x y z
N MET A 1 7.38 -16.42 1.81
CA MET A 1 7.71 -15.05 1.33
C MET A 1 8.86 -14.50 2.16
N ASN A 2 9.61 -13.50 1.68
CA ASN A 2 10.68 -12.81 2.43
C ASN A 2 10.45 -11.28 2.48
N LEU A 3 11.37 -10.54 3.11
CA LEU A 3 11.26 -9.08 3.25
C LEU A 3 11.12 -8.35 1.91
N ASN A 4 11.87 -8.76 0.88
CA ASN A 4 11.77 -8.17 -0.45
C ASN A 4 10.40 -8.45 -1.09
N ASP A 5 9.84 -9.66 -0.92
CA ASP A 5 8.48 -9.97 -1.38
C ASP A 5 7.45 -9.07 -0.69
N MET A 6 7.57 -8.86 0.63
CA MET A 6 6.65 -8.00 1.39
C MET A 6 6.65 -6.56 0.87
N VAL A 7 7.84 -5.93 0.77
CA VAL A 7 7.97 -4.55 0.25
C VAL A 7 7.47 -4.44 -1.18
N THR A 8 7.72 -5.48 -1.99
CA THR A 8 7.25 -5.55 -3.38
C THR A 8 5.73 -5.62 -3.46
N LEU A 9 5.11 -6.52 -2.70
CA LEU A 9 3.65 -6.76 -2.74
C LEU A 9 2.86 -5.57 -2.18
N LEU A 10 3.37 -4.88 -1.15
CA LEU A 10 2.78 -3.63 -0.67
C LEU A 10 2.79 -2.51 -1.73
N GLY A 11 3.65 -2.62 -2.75
CA GLY A 11 3.59 -1.76 -3.95
C GLY A 11 2.27 -1.82 -4.71
N ALA A 12 1.42 -2.82 -4.47
CA ALA A 12 0.06 -2.85 -5.00
C ALA A 12 -0.79 -1.64 -4.56
N HIS A 13 -0.45 -1.00 -3.44
CA HIS A 13 -1.06 0.23 -2.96
C HIS A 13 -0.79 1.46 -3.88
N THR A 14 -0.10 1.27 -5.01
CA THR A 14 -0.06 2.25 -6.11
C THR A 14 -1.43 2.49 -6.75
N VAL A 15 -2.38 1.57 -6.57
CA VAL A 15 -3.78 1.72 -7.00
C VAL A 15 -4.77 1.50 -5.86
N GLY A 16 -5.97 2.05 -6.01
CA GLY A 16 -7.09 1.83 -5.10
C GLY A 16 -7.17 2.83 -3.96
N VAL A 17 -7.97 2.47 -2.95
CA VAL A 17 -8.36 3.36 -1.85
C VAL A 17 -8.27 2.65 -0.51
N ALA A 18 -8.13 3.43 0.56
CA ALA A 18 -8.37 2.99 1.93
C ALA A 18 -9.45 3.85 2.58
N HIS A 19 -10.28 3.24 3.40
CA HIS A 19 -11.21 3.96 4.27
C HIS A 19 -10.47 4.71 5.38
N CYS A 20 -10.97 5.88 5.77
CA CYS A 20 -10.35 6.75 6.78
C CYS A 20 -10.13 6.05 8.12
N ASN A 21 -11.02 5.14 8.53
CA ASN A 21 -10.85 4.37 9.76
C ASN A 21 -9.53 3.56 9.84
N PHE A 22 -8.93 3.19 8.70
CA PHE A 22 -7.64 2.49 8.67
C PHE A 22 -6.42 3.38 8.95
N PHE A 23 -6.58 4.71 8.87
CA PHE A 23 -5.48 5.66 9.08
C PHE A 23 -5.85 6.89 9.92
N GLN A 24 -7.03 6.91 10.53
CA GLN A 24 -7.51 8.03 11.35
C GLN A 24 -6.55 8.36 12.50
N ASN A 25 -5.89 7.35 13.07
CA ASN A 25 -4.96 7.53 14.17
C ASN A 25 -3.80 8.44 13.76
N ARG A 26 -3.33 8.34 12.51
CA ARG A 26 -2.28 9.20 11.95
C ARG A 26 -2.75 10.64 11.71
N LEU A 27 -4.06 10.88 11.66
CA LEU A 27 -4.64 12.21 11.52
C LEU A 27 -4.87 12.87 12.89
N SER A 28 -5.34 12.11 13.88
CA SER A 28 -5.64 12.60 15.23
C SER A 28 -4.39 12.76 16.10
N SER A 29 -3.46 11.81 15.99
CA SER A 29 -2.18 11.78 16.69
C SER A 29 -1.09 11.57 15.64
N PRO A 30 -0.60 12.64 14.97
CA PRO A 30 0.50 12.50 14.02
C PRO A 30 1.74 12.08 14.84
N ASP A 31 2.00 10.78 14.88
CA ASP A 31 2.76 10.05 15.91
C ASP A 31 4.27 10.38 16.04
N ASP A 32 4.76 11.58 15.67
CA ASP A 32 5.56 11.63 14.45
C ASP A 32 5.98 12.98 13.82
N GLY A 33 5.04 13.57 13.09
CA GLY A 33 5.41 14.44 11.96
C GLY A 33 5.95 13.68 10.73
N SER A 34 5.76 12.36 10.63
CA SER A 34 6.13 11.57 9.44
C SER A 34 5.24 11.80 8.22
N MET A 35 4.12 12.52 8.34
CA MET A 35 3.26 12.81 7.19
C MET A 35 3.51 14.22 6.65
N ASP A 36 3.62 14.33 5.32
CA ASP A 36 3.63 15.58 4.58
C ASP A 36 2.49 16.51 5.07
N PRO A 37 2.78 17.73 5.57
CA PRO A 37 1.77 18.61 6.14
C PRO A 37 0.65 18.98 5.17
N ALA A 38 0.96 19.09 3.87
CA ALA A 38 -0.04 19.37 2.85
C ALA A 38 -1.03 18.20 2.70
N LEU A 39 -0.51 16.97 2.64
CA LEU A 39 -1.33 15.75 2.63
C LEU A 39 -2.13 15.61 3.92
N LEU A 40 -1.54 15.82 5.09
CA LEU A 40 -2.22 15.74 6.38
C LEU A 40 -3.45 16.65 6.43
N ASN A 41 -3.29 17.91 6.00
CA ASN A 41 -4.39 18.87 5.95
C ASN A 41 -5.48 18.47 4.93
N GLN A 42 -5.08 17.89 3.79
CA GLN A 42 -6.03 17.35 2.81
C GLN A 42 -6.84 16.19 3.39
N LEU A 43 -6.18 15.21 4.01
CA LEU A 43 -6.83 14.04 4.60
C LEU A 43 -7.71 14.40 5.79
N LYS A 44 -7.30 15.35 6.65
CA LYS A 44 -8.14 15.86 7.74
C LYS A 44 -9.46 16.46 7.24
N ARG A 45 -9.45 17.16 6.10
CA ARG A 45 -10.69 17.69 5.49
C ARG A 45 -11.56 16.59 4.89
N ASN A 46 -10.95 15.56 4.30
CA ASN A 46 -11.66 14.43 3.71
C ASN A 46 -12.28 13.52 4.79
N CYS A 47 -11.58 13.28 5.89
CA CYS A 47 -11.95 12.35 6.95
C CYS A 47 -12.70 13.01 8.13
N THR A 48 -13.57 13.99 7.85
CA THR A 48 -14.29 14.77 8.87
C THR A 48 -15.53 14.09 9.45
N SER A 49 -16.04 13.04 8.81
CA SER A 49 -17.28 12.32 9.18
C SER A 49 -16.97 10.86 9.56
N SER A 50 -17.25 10.48 10.82
CA SER A 50 -17.18 9.08 11.26
C SER A 50 -18.34 8.22 10.76
N ASN A 51 -19.43 8.86 10.31
CA ASN A 51 -20.67 8.16 9.97
C ASN A 51 -20.66 7.62 8.53
N ASP A 52 -19.92 8.25 7.62
CA ASP A 52 -19.87 7.86 6.20
C ASP A 52 -18.59 7.08 5.83
N ASN A 53 -17.64 6.95 6.77
CA ASN A 53 -16.32 6.34 6.61
C ASN A 53 -15.70 6.58 5.21
N PRO A 54 -15.42 7.85 4.85
CA PRO A 54 -14.95 8.20 3.52
C PRO A 54 -13.61 7.52 3.18
N THR A 55 -13.26 7.50 1.90
CA THR A 55 -12.03 6.89 1.41
C THR A 55 -11.03 7.93 0.93
N ALA A 56 -9.73 7.58 0.99
CA ALA A 56 -8.67 8.29 0.29
C ALA A 56 -7.91 7.33 -0.62
N PHE A 57 -7.35 7.83 -1.72
CA PHE A 57 -6.48 7.02 -2.57
C PHE A 57 -5.24 6.55 -1.79
N LEU A 58 -4.74 5.36 -2.07
CA LEU A 58 -3.49 4.88 -1.46
C LEU A 58 -2.27 5.57 -2.09
N ASP A 59 -2.35 5.87 -3.39
CA ASP A 59 -1.38 6.71 -4.12
C ASP A 59 -1.96 8.11 -4.40
N GLN A 60 -1.31 9.14 -3.87
CA GLN A 60 -1.75 10.54 -4.00
C GLN A 60 -1.43 11.18 -5.36
N LYS A 61 -0.76 10.48 -6.26
CA LYS A 61 -0.30 10.99 -7.56
C LYS A 61 -0.96 10.29 -8.74
N THR A 62 -1.06 8.95 -8.73
CA THR A 62 -1.54 8.15 -9.87
C THR A 62 -2.44 6.98 -9.44
N ALA A 63 -3.45 7.27 -8.64
CA ALA A 63 -4.34 6.30 -7.98
C ALA A 63 -5.02 5.21 -8.86
N SER A 64 -5.00 5.35 -10.19
CA SER A 64 -5.59 4.39 -11.15
C SER A 64 -4.58 3.81 -12.13
N VAL A 65 -3.28 4.08 -11.95
CA VAL A 65 -2.21 3.55 -12.79
C VAL A 65 -1.32 2.67 -11.95
N PHE A 66 -1.10 1.43 -12.40
CA PHE A 66 -0.16 0.54 -11.75
C PHE A 66 1.29 0.92 -12.14
N ASP A 67 1.91 1.77 -11.32
CA ASP A 67 3.28 2.23 -11.51
C ASP A 67 4.06 2.30 -10.18
N ASN A 68 5.25 2.92 -10.19
CA ASN A 68 6.09 3.02 -9.00
C ASN A 68 5.87 4.32 -8.18
N GLN A 69 4.78 5.06 -8.41
CA GLN A 69 4.51 6.30 -7.69
C GLN A 69 4.25 6.06 -6.21
N PHE A 70 3.70 4.91 -5.81
CA PHE A 70 3.61 4.51 -4.41
C PHE A 70 4.93 4.71 -3.67
N TYR A 71 6.02 4.13 -4.18
CA TYR A 71 7.36 4.24 -3.59
C TYR A 71 7.89 5.68 -3.61
N LYS A 72 7.56 6.46 -4.64
CA LYS A 72 7.93 7.89 -4.69
C LYS A 72 7.15 8.70 -3.66
N GLN A 73 5.87 8.42 -3.44
CA GLN A 73 5.03 9.11 -2.47
C GLN A 73 5.48 8.80 -1.03
N ILE A 74 5.71 7.54 -0.65
CA ILE A 74 6.16 7.21 0.72
C ILE A 74 7.53 7.82 1.06
N LYS A 75 8.43 7.97 0.06
CA LYS A 75 9.69 8.73 0.23
C LYS A 75 9.49 10.22 0.47
N LEU A 76 8.38 10.77 -0.01
CA LEU A 76 7.95 12.14 0.23
C LEU A 76 7.09 12.26 1.49
N ARG A 77 7.09 11.24 2.38
CA ARG A 77 6.26 11.23 3.59
C ARG A 77 4.76 11.24 3.31
N ARG A 78 4.36 10.65 2.17
CA ARG A 78 2.98 10.67 1.66
C ARG A 78 2.31 9.29 1.64
N GLY A 79 2.85 8.31 2.36
CA GLY A 79 2.09 7.08 2.65
C GLY A 79 0.93 7.41 3.59
N ILE A 80 -0.29 6.93 3.30
CA ILE A 80 -1.45 7.22 4.16
C ILE A 80 -1.60 6.19 5.28
N LEU A 81 -1.33 4.92 5.01
CA LEU A 81 -1.29 3.88 6.04
C LEU A 81 0.06 3.94 6.78
N GLN A 82 0.07 3.62 8.07
CA GLN A 82 1.31 3.60 8.85
C GLN A 82 2.30 2.58 8.28
N ILE A 83 1.81 1.39 7.91
CA ILE A 83 2.65 0.33 7.35
C ILE A 83 3.35 0.75 6.07
N ASP A 84 2.68 1.54 5.22
CA ASP A 84 3.26 2.03 3.96
C ASP A 84 4.39 3.02 4.24
N GLN A 85 4.17 3.95 5.16
CA GLN A 85 5.17 4.95 5.52
C GLN A 85 6.38 4.29 6.20
N ASN A 86 6.15 3.28 7.03
CA ASN A 86 7.22 2.52 7.69
C ASN A 86 8.16 1.81 6.69
N LEU A 87 7.71 1.47 5.47
CA LEU A 87 8.61 0.90 4.45
C LEU A 87 9.72 1.87 4.01
N ALA A 88 9.43 3.17 4.04
CA ALA A 88 10.40 4.20 3.69
C ALA A 88 11.29 4.59 4.88
N ASP A 89 10.74 4.52 6.09
CA ASP A 89 11.41 4.99 7.31
C ASP A 89 12.25 3.89 7.98
N ASP A 90 11.92 2.61 7.78
CA ASP A 90 12.66 1.48 8.35
C ASP A 90 13.95 1.18 7.56
N GLU A 91 15.08 1.14 8.26
CA GLU A 91 16.42 0.95 7.68
C GLU A 91 16.54 -0.35 6.87
N SER A 92 15.83 -1.41 7.25
CA SER A 92 15.88 -2.71 6.57
C SER A 92 15.15 -2.72 5.22
N THR A 93 14.25 -1.75 4.99
CA THR A 93 13.40 -1.69 3.80
C THR A 93 13.64 -0.45 2.93
N ALA A 94 14.18 0.63 3.49
CA ALA A 94 14.39 1.92 2.81
C ALA A 94 15.23 1.81 1.51
N ALA A 95 16.20 0.90 1.47
CA ALA A 95 17.00 0.64 0.27
C ALA A 95 16.17 0.01 -0.87
N ILE A 96 15.26 -0.91 -0.54
CA ILE A 96 14.36 -1.57 -1.50
C ILE A 96 13.36 -0.54 -2.05
N VAL A 97 12.78 0.28 -1.16
CA VAL A 97 11.89 1.39 -1.54
C VAL A 97 12.60 2.36 -2.48
N SER A 98 13.83 2.77 -2.16
CA SER A 98 14.60 3.68 -3.02
C SER A 98 14.90 3.09 -4.40
N ARG A 99 15.18 1.78 -4.47
CA ARG A 99 15.38 1.06 -5.74
C ARG A 99 14.11 1.01 -6.58
N PHE A 100 12.95 0.74 -5.97
CA PHE A 100 11.68 0.71 -6.70
C PHE A 100 11.21 2.10 -7.12
N ALA A 101 11.41 3.12 -6.29
CA ALA A 101 11.12 4.52 -6.62
C ALA A 101 11.95 5.03 -7.82
N SER A 102 13.22 4.62 -7.94
CA SER A 102 14.11 5.06 -9.03
C SER A 102 13.93 4.26 -10.33
N ASN A 103 13.49 3.00 -10.25
CA ASN A 103 13.40 2.13 -11.41
C ASN A 103 12.05 1.41 -11.50
N PRO A 104 11.10 1.88 -12.34
CA PRO A 104 9.78 1.28 -12.47
C PRO A 104 9.83 -0.14 -13.07
N VAL A 105 10.79 -0.42 -13.96
CA VAL A 105 10.94 -1.75 -14.58
C VAL A 105 11.36 -2.79 -13.55
N THR A 106 12.26 -2.41 -12.63
CA THR A 106 12.67 -3.28 -11.52
C THR A 106 11.49 -3.58 -10.60
N PHE A 107 10.68 -2.58 -10.25
CA PHE A 107 9.46 -2.80 -9.47
C PHE A 107 8.49 -3.77 -10.18
N GLN A 108 8.13 -3.50 -11.43
CA GLN A 108 7.18 -4.33 -12.18
C GLN A 108 7.64 -5.79 -12.29
N ARG A 109 8.94 -6.02 -12.57
CA ARG A 109 9.51 -7.37 -12.63
C ARG A 109 9.47 -8.07 -11.27
N SER A 110 9.86 -7.36 -10.21
CA SER A 110 9.79 -7.91 -8.85
C SER A 110 8.35 -8.23 -8.46
N PHE A 111 7.40 -7.34 -8.79
CA PHE A 111 5.99 -7.53 -8.48
C PHE A 111 5.41 -8.78 -9.14
N ALA A 112 5.68 -8.99 -10.42
CA ALA A 112 5.25 -10.21 -11.12
C ALA A 112 5.80 -11.47 -10.43
N ASN A 113 7.09 -11.49 -10.08
CA ASN A 113 7.73 -12.63 -9.42
C ASN A 113 7.15 -12.89 -8.01
N SER A 114 6.94 -11.84 -7.21
CA SER A 114 6.38 -11.98 -5.87
C SER A 114 4.90 -12.38 -5.91
N MET A 115 4.13 -11.91 -6.90
CA MET A 115 2.74 -12.36 -7.12
C MET A 115 2.66 -13.84 -7.51
N ILE A 116 3.54 -14.33 -8.41
CA ILE A 116 3.62 -15.76 -8.73
C ILE A 116 3.95 -16.57 -7.46
N LYS A 117 4.92 -16.10 -6.67
CA LYS A 117 5.30 -16.76 -5.42
C LYS A 117 4.17 -16.77 -4.38
N MET A 118 3.39 -15.69 -4.29
CA MET A 118 2.22 -15.60 -3.42
C MET A 118 1.07 -16.51 -3.90
N GLY A 119 0.87 -16.59 -5.22
CA GLY A 119 -0.19 -17.40 -5.84
C GLY A 119 0.09 -18.90 -5.86
N ASN A 120 1.35 -19.32 -5.76
CA ASN A 120 1.75 -20.73 -5.71
C ASN A 120 1.48 -21.41 -4.35
N LEU A 121 0.48 -20.95 -3.60
CA LEU A 121 -0.08 -21.68 -2.47
C LEU A 121 -1.00 -22.78 -3.03
N VAL A 122 -0.41 -23.95 -3.31
CA VAL A 122 -1.16 -25.10 -3.82
C VAL A 122 -1.98 -25.70 -2.69
N ALA A 123 -3.31 -25.74 -2.85
CA ALA A 123 -4.17 -26.59 -2.05
C ALA A 123 -4.21 -27.97 -2.72
N ASN A 124 -3.57 -28.98 -2.12
CA ASN A 124 -3.59 -30.35 -2.66
C ASN A 124 -4.92 -31.08 -2.40
N ASP A 125 -5.71 -30.59 -1.44
CA ASP A 125 -6.97 -31.19 -0.99
C ASP A 125 -8.12 -30.18 -1.10
N GLY A 126 -8.62 -29.93 -2.31
CA GLY A 126 -9.68 -28.96 -2.58
C GLY A 126 -10.62 -29.39 -3.70
N GLU A 127 -11.65 -28.57 -3.94
CA GLU A 127 -12.64 -28.78 -5.00
C GLU A 127 -12.68 -27.61 -5.98
N VAL A 128 -13.12 -27.88 -7.21
CA VAL A 128 -13.50 -26.81 -8.13
C VAL A 128 -14.93 -26.38 -7.75
N ARG A 129 -15.05 -25.24 -7.08
CA ARG A 129 -16.35 -24.69 -6.66
C ARG A 129 -17.21 -24.32 -7.85
N GLN A 130 -18.48 -24.75 -7.84
CA GLN A 130 -19.48 -24.29 -8.81
C GLN A 130 -19.99 -22.88 -8.49
N ASN A 131 -19.92 -22.50 -7.21
CA ASN A 131 -20.24 -21.17 -6.71
C ASN A 131 -19.18 -20.73 -5.70
N CYS A 132 -18.40 -19.69 -6.01
CA CYS A 132 -17.31 -19.22 -5.13
C CYS A 132 -17.77 -18.80 -3.72
N ARG A 133 -19.08 -18.58 -3.51
CA ARG A 133 -19.68 -18.18 -2.23
C ARG A 133 -20.08 -19.37 -1.33
N ALA A 134 -20.01 -20.60 -1.83
CA ALA A 134 -20.42 -21.81 -1.10
C ALA A 134 -19.41 -22.95 -1.30
N PHE A 135 -19.41 -23.90 -0.38
CA PHE A 135 -18.85 -25.23 -0.65
C PHE A 135 -19.82 -25.99 -1.56
N ASN A 136 -19.30 -26.91 -2.37
CA ASN A 136 -20.16 -27.80 -3.14
C ASN A 136 -20.90 -28.80 -2.24
#